data_AF-A0A7W1G2Z5-F1
#
_entry.id   AF-A0A7W1G2Z5-F1
#
_cell.length_a   1.000
_cell.length_b   1.000
_cell.length_c   1.000
_cell.angle_alpha   90.00
_cell.angle_beta   90.00
_cell.angle_gamma   90.00
#
_symmetry.space_group_name_H-M   'P 1'
#
loop_
_entity.id
_entity.type
_entity.pdbx_description
1 polymer ?
#
loop_
_entity_poly.entity_id
_entity_poly.type
_entity_poly.pdbx_seq_one_letter_code
_entity_poly.pdbx_strand_id
1 'polypeptide(L)'
;MARIARMTITAWATTTLERIFPRTRAKKPVGLALEAARGERISFQIAVRNPTLEHQVAALALAAPAGLATRIRRVGYVPIPHLNTNVPAAEIEGADDLPGWAPDPLFDGSEIALGGLETHAFWCNVQIPRDARPGVRRIVATVSVGDRVVARLRIAVTVHQLVIAPRRDFPVVQW
;
A
#
# COMPACT_ATOMS: atom_id res chain seq x y z
N MET A 1 -38.45 1.93 -7.96
CA MET A 1 -37.45 1.37 -7.03
C MET A 1 -36.06 1.71 -7.57
N ALA A 2 -35.38 2.70 -7.00
CA ALA A 2 -34.06 3.11 -7.44
C ALA A 2 -33.07 1.96 -7.21
N ARG A 3 -32.35 1.56 -8.27
CA ARG A 3 -31.27 0.58 -8.21
C ARG A 3 -30.18 1.15 -7.30
N ILE A 4 -30.16 0.76 -6.03
CA ILE A 4 -29.03 1.06 -5.13
C ILE A 4 -27.81 0.49 -5.84
N ALA A 5 -26.95 1.37 -6.36
CA ALA A 5 -25.67 0.96 -6.87
C ALA A 5 -24.98 0.23 -5.70
N ARG A 6 -24.75 -1.08 -5.83
CA ARG A 6 -23.96 -1.85 -4.87
C ARG A 6 -22.62 -1.12 -4.74
N MET A 7 -22.46 -0.32 -3.68
CA MET A 7 -21.24 0.45 -3.46
C MET A 7 -20.15 -0.58 -3.22
N THR A 8 -19.29 -0.72 -4.23
CA THR A 8 -18.24 -1.73 -4.25
C THR A 8 -16.99 -1.10 -3.63
N ILE A 9 -16.11 -1.92 -3.05
CA ILE A 9 -14.82 -1.46 -2.49
C ILE A 9 -14.13 -0.50 -3.46
N THR A 10 -13.66 0.63 -2.92
CA THR A 10 -12.82 1.58 -3.65
C THR A 10 -11.37 1.28 -3.37
N ALA A 11 -10.50 1.34 -4.38
CA ALA A 11 -9.07 1.10 -4.20
C ALA A 11 -8.23 2.15 -4.93
N TRP A 12 -7.08 2.50 -4.37
CA TRP A 12 -6.10 3.40 -5.00
C TRP A 12 -4.68 3.01 -4.63
N ALA A 13 -3.74 3.34 -5.53
CA ALA A 13 -2.31 3.18 -5.27
C ALA A 13 -1.76 4.46 -4.64
N THR A 14 -0.82 4.31 -3.71
CA THR A 14 -0.12 5.45 -3.08
C THR A 14 1.32 5.08 -2.73
N THR A 15 2.13 6.09 -2.41
CA THR A 15 3.51 5.90 -1.95
C THR A 15 3.55 5.33 -0.53
N THR A 16 4.74 4.97 -0.07
CA THR A 16 4.97 4.55 1.32
C THR A 16 5.10 5.71 2.31
N LEU A 17 5.04 6.96 1.83
CA LEU A 17 5.14 8.15 2.67
C LEU A 17 3.81 8.53 3.32
N GLU A 18 2.72 7.89 2.91
CA GLU A 18 1.40 8.11 3.47
C GLU A 18 1.02 6.96 4.41
N ARG A 19 0.57 7.28 5.63
CA ARG A 19 -0.08 6.31 6.50
C ARG A 19 -1.55 6.14 6.13
N ILE A 20 -2.01 4.89 6.10
CA ILE A 20 -3.40 4.53 5.80
C ILE A 20 -4.09 4.09 7.10
N PHE A 21 -4.65 5.06 7.81
CA PHE A 21 -5.49 4.85 8.99
C PHE A 21 -6.87 4.29 8.61
N PRO A 22 -7.59 3.62 9.53
CA PRO A 22 -8.92 3.08 9.26
C PRO A 22 -9.95 4.10 8.74
N ARG A 23 -9.82 5.37 9.15
CA ARG A 23 -10.72 6.45 8.72
C ARG A 23 -10.20 7.23 7.50
N THR A 24 -9.07 6.83 6.92
CA THR A 24 -8.52 7.45 5.71
C THR A 24 -9.60 7.48 4.64
N ARG A 25 -9.89 8.67 4.11
CA ARG A 25 -10.90 8.82 3.06
C ARG A 25 -10.37 8.26 1.74
N ALA A 26 -11.27 7.68 0.95
CA ALA A 26 -10.90 7.23 -0.38
C ALA A 26 -10.40 8.39 -1.22
N LYS A 27 -9.26 8.17 -1.89
CA LYS A 27 -8.72 9.09 -2.90
C LYS A 27 -9.16 8.65 -4.28
N LYS A 28 -9.26 9.61 -5.20
CA LYS A 28 -9.47 9.28 -6.62
C LYS A 28 -8.26 8.47 -7.10
N PRO A 29 -8.46 7.34 -7.81
CA PRO A 29 -7.35 6.57 -8.34
C PRO A 29 -6.58 7.43 -9.35
N VAL A 30 -5.34 7.77 -9.00
CA VAL A 30 -4.36 8.36 -9.92
C VAL A 30 -3.30 7.31 -10.24
N GLY A 31 -2.67 7.43 -11.41
CA GLY A 31 -1.53 6.57 -11.73
C GLY A 31 -0.39 6.82 -10.74
N LEU A 32 0.22 5.75 -10.22
CA LEU A 32 1.40 5.85 -9.37
C LEU A 32 2.65 5.67 -10.23
N ALA A 33 3.57 6.62 -10.15
CA ALA A 33 4.89 6.55 -10.76
C ALA A 33 5.95 6.41 -9.66
N LEU A 34 6.86 5.47 -9.85
CA LEU A 34 7.96 5.17 -8.93
C LEU A 34 9.26 5.15 -9.71
N GLU A 35 10.33 5.57 -9.05
CA GLU A 35 11.69 5.53 -9.58
C GLU A 35 12.44 4.39 -8.89
N ALA A 36 13.29 3.68 -9.63
CA ALA A 36 14.09 2.60 -9.07
C ALA A 36 15.45 2.47 -9.77
N ALA A 37 16.49 2.18 -9.00
CA ALA A 37 17.75 1.68 -9.52
C ALA A 37 17.72 0.16 -9.68
N ARG A 38 18.66 -0.38 -10.46
CA ARG A 38 18.83 -1.84 -10.62
C ARG A 38 19.40 -2.43 -9.34
N GLY A 39 18.88 -3.58 -8.91
CA GLY A 39 19.21 -4.18 -7.62
C GLY A 39 18.46 -3.59 -6.43
N GLU A 40 17.65 -2.54 -6.63
CA GLU A 40 16.86 -1.93 -5.56
C GLU A 40 15.62 -2.75 -5.21
N ARG A 41 15.16 -2.62 -3.97
CA ARG A 41 13.81 -2.99 -3.56
C ARG A 41 13.00 -1.73 -3.31
N ILE A 42 12.02 -1.48 -4.16
CA ILE A 42 11.07 -0.39 -3.96
C ILE A 42 9.78 -0.91 -3.31
N SER A 43 8.99 0.01 -2.77
CA SER A 43 7.71 -0.29 -2.13
C SER A 43 6.64 0.73 -2.51
N PHE A 44 5.40 0.28 -2.49
CA PHE A 44 4.21 1.14 -2.58
C PHE A 44 3.06 0.50 -1.81
N GLN A 45 1.94 1.22 -1.69
CA GLN A 45 0.75 0.71 -1.02
C GLN A 45 -0.45 0.67 -1.97
N ILE A 46 -1.30 -0.32 -1.77
CA ILE A 46 -2.66 -0.34 -2.33
C ILE A 46 -3.63 -0.21 -1.17
N ALA A 47 -4.28 0.95 -1.07
CA ALA A 47 -5.32 1.18 -0.10
C ALA A 47 -6.67 0.70 -0.64
N VAL A 48 -7.47 0.10 0.24
CA VAL A 48 -8.81 -0.42 -0.05
C VAL A 48 -9.78 0.11 1.00
N ARG A 49 -10.86 0.74 0.55
CA ARG A 49 -11.91 1.30 1.40
C ARG A 49 -13.22 0.56 1.19
N ASN A 50 -13.81 0.08 2.28
CA ASN A 50 -15.16 -0.45 2.30
C ASN A 50 -16.15 0.72 2.51
N PRO A 51 -17.02 1.04 1.53
CA PRO A 51 -17.98 2.12 1.68
C PRO A 51 -19.29 1.69 2.36
N THR A 52 -19.46 0.40 2.68
CA THR A 52 -20.68 -0.14 3.30
C THR A 52 -20.51 -0.35 4.80
N LEU A 53 -21.60 -0.60 5.52
CA LEU A 53 -21.54 -1.03 6.93
C LEU A 53 -21.23 -2.52 7.08
N GLU A 54 -21.54 -3.32 6.06
CA GLU A 54 -21.25 -4.75 6.04
C GLU A 54 -19.76 -5.05 5.94
N HIS A 55 -19.34 -6.13 6.60
CA HIS A 55 -17.98 -6.66 6.50
C HIS A 55 -17.71 -7.20 5.09
N GLN A 56 -16.51 -6.94 4.56
CA GLN A 56 -16.07 -7.46 3.26
C GLN A 56 -14.64 -7.99 3.35
N VAL A 57 -14.28 -8.94 2.49
CA VAL A 57 -12.90 -9.39 2.32
C VAL A 57 -12.41 -8.93 0.96
N ALA A 58 -11.30 -8.18 0.96
CA ALA A 58 -10.62 -7.78 -0.27
C ALA A 58 -9.38 -8.65 -0.48
N ALA A 59 -9.18 -9.11 -1.70
CA ALA A 59 -7.96 -9.78 -2.14
C ALA A 59 -7.19 -8.90 -3.13
N LEU A 60 -5.86 -8.99 -3.09
CA LEU A 60 -4.95 -8.28 -3.98
C LEU A 60 -4.07 -9.26 -4.76
N ALA A 61 -4.00 -9.09 -6.07
CA ALA A 61 -3.01 -9.74 -6.92
C ALA A 61 -2.14 -8.70 -7.63
N LEU A 62 -0.85 -9.00 -7.78
CA LEU A 62 0.10 -8.19 -8.56
C LEU A 62 0.54 -8.97 -9.80
N ALA A 63 0.37 -8.36 -10.97
CA ALA A 63 0.97 -8.83 -12.22
C ALA A 63 2.14 -7.89 -12.57
N ALA A 64 3.35 -8.41 -12.50
CA ALA A 64 4.56 -7.69 -12.86
C ALA A 64 5.18 -8.24 -14.15
N PRO A 65 5.91 -7.42 -14.93
CA PRO A 65 6.66 -7.88 -16.08
C PRO A 65 7.71 -8.93 -15.68
N ALA A 66 8.07 -9.81 -16.62
CA ALA A 66 9.06 -10.85 -16.41
C ALA A 66 10.35 -10.30 -15.78
N GLY A 67 10.86 -11.02 -14.78
CA GLY A 67 12.06 -10.66 -14.03
C GLY A 67 11.81 -9.80 -12.78
N LEU A 68 10.68 -9.11 -12.65
CA LEU A 68 10.36 -8.38 -11.41
C LEU A 68 9.67 -9.30 -10.41
N ALA A 69 10.32 -9.57 -9.28
CA ALA A 69 9.70 -10.31 -8.18
C ALA A 69 8.87 -9.36 -7.31
N THR A 70 7.68 -9.79 -6.89
CA THR A 70 6.79 -9.01 -6.03
C THR A 70 6.44 -9.75 -4.74
N ARG A 71 6.16 -9.00 -3.68
CA ARG A 71 5.63 -9.53 -2.42
C ARG A 71 4.52 -8.64 -1.93
N ILE A 72 3.41 -9.25 -1.51
CA ILE A 72 2.27 -8.56 -0.91
C ILE A 72 2.25 -8.87 0.58
N ARG A 73 2.08 -7.83 1.38
CA ARG A 73 1.86 -7.91 2.82
C ARG A 73 0.64 -7.08 3.18
N ARG A 74 -0.12 -7.49 4.18
CA ARG A 74 -1.17 -6.67 4.78
C ARG A 74 -0.57 -5.77 5.85
N VAL A 75 -0.98 -4.50 5.86
CA VAL A 75 -0.64 -3.56 6.93
C VAL A 75 -1.60 -3.81 8.09
N GLY A 76 -1.07 -4.11 9.26
CA GLY A 76 -1.84 -4.22 10.50
C GLY A 76 -1.73 -2.96 11.35
N TYR A 77 -2.41 -3.01 12.50
CA TYR A 77 -2.61 -1.84 13.34
C TYR A 77 -2.16 -2.08 14.78
N VAL A 78 -1.52 -1.06 15.36
CA VAL A 78 -1.13 -1.00 16.77
C VAL A 78 -2.04 0.01 17.47
N PRO A 79 -2.59 -0.30 18.66
CA PRO A 79 -3.39 0.66 19.41
C PRO A 79 -2.46 1.70 20.05
N ILE A 80 -2.72 2.98 19.76
CA ILE A 80 -2.06 4.12 20.36
C ILE A 80 -3.06 4.77 21.31
N PRO A 81 -2.88 4.66 22.64
CA PRO A 81 -3.87 5.09 23.62
C PRO A 81 -3.85 6.60 23.90
N HIS A 82 -2.72 7.27 23.66
CA HIS A 82 -2.55 8.69 23.90
C HIS A 82 -1.56 9.32 22.93
N LEU A 83 -1.73 10.62 22.67
CA LEU A 83 -0.74 11.43 21.97
C LEU A 83 0.25 12.06 22.96
N ASN A 84 1.41 12.45 22.46
CA ASN A 84 2.36 13.25 23.23
C ASN A 84 1.72 14.60 23.59
N THR A 85 1.99 15.07 24.80
CA THR A 85 1.57 16.41 25.25
C THR A 85 2.60 17.46 24.79
N ASN A 86 2.17 18.73 24.75
CA ASN A 86 3.03 19.88 24.42
C ASN A 86 3.67 19.85 23.01
N VAL A 87 3.07 19.13 22.05
CA VAL A 87 3.44 19.17 20.63
C VAL A 87 2.31 19.86 19.85
N PRO A 88 2.60 20.86 19.00
CA PRO A 88 1.58 21.47 18.14
C PRO A 88 0.88 20.41 17.28
N ALA A 89 -0.44 20.48 17.14
CA ALA A 89 -1.22 19.47 16.42
C ALA A 89 -0.76 19.26 14.96
N ALA A 90 -0.28 20.33 14.30
CA ALA A 90 0.23 20.26 12.93
C ALA A 90 1.54 19.45 12.79
N GLU A 91 2.27 19.24 13.89
CA GLU A 91 3.50 18.45 13.94
C GLU A 91 3.24 17.00 14.40
N ILE A 92 2.02 16.70 14.86
CA ILE A 92 1.62 15.35 15.25
C ILE A 92 1.15 14.60 14.00
N GLU A 93 1.91 13.61 13.58
CA GLU A 93 1.50 12.71 12.51
C GLU A 93 0.23 11.95 12.89
N GLY A 94 -0.80 12.05 12.05
CA GLY A 94 -2.08 11.39 12.30
C GLY A 94 -2.87 12.01 13.46
N ALA A 95 -2.66 13.28 13.79
CA ALA A 95 -3.40 13.99 14.85
C ALA A 95 -4.92 13.86 14.73
N ASP A 96 -5.44 13.79 13.50
CA ASP A 96 -6.87 13.62 13.27
C ASP A 96 -7.34 12.18 13.56
N ASP A 97 -6.47 11.18 13.40
CA ASP A 97 -6.76 9.74 13.44
C ASP A 97 -6.34 9.04 14.73
N LEU A 98 -5.47 9.66 15.52
CA LEU A 98 -4.93 9.16 16.77
C LEU A 98 -5.37 10.07 17.94
N PRO A 99 -5.53 9.56 19.18
CA PRO A 99 -5.38 8.17 19.62
C PRO A 99 -6.33 7.19 18.90
N GLY A 100 -5.86 5.97 18.67
CA GLY A 100 -6.55 5.02 17.80
C GLY A 100 -5.61 3.98 17.21
N TRP A 101 -5.93 3.51 16.02
CA TRP A 101 -5.20 2.43 15.34
C TRP A 101 -4.15 2.98 14.39
N ALA A 102 -2.87 2.89 14.77
CA ALA A 102 -1.76 3.29 13.92
C ALA A 102 -1.32 2.16 12.98
N PRO A 103 -1.21 2.37 11.66
CA PRO A 103 -0.73 1.36 10.73
C PRO A 103 0.78 1.18 10.85
N ASP A 104 1.24 -0.03 11.16
CA ASP A 104 2.67 -0.31 11.36
C ASP A 104 3.10 -1.74 10.96
N PRO A 105 2.65 -2.81 11.64
CA PRO A 105 3.15 -4.15 11.37
C PRO A 105 2.78 -4.64 9.96
N LEU A 106 3.74 -5.28 9.30
CA LEU A 106 3.54 -5.87 7.97
C LEU A 106 3.46 -7.39 8.07
N PHE A 107 2.28 -7.95 7.84
CA PHE A 107 2.07 -9.39 7.85
C PHE A 107 2.03 -9.94 6.43
N ASP A 108 2.57 -11.14 6.20
CA ASP A 108 2.37 -11.81 4.91
C ASP A 108 0.90 -12.13 4.67
N GLY A 109 0.46 -11.93 3.43
CA GLY A 109 -0.92 -12.17 3.02
C GLY A 109 -1.38 -11.17 1.97
N SER A 110 -2.21 -11.67 1.06
CA SER A 110 -2.82 -10.92 -0.03
C SER A 110 -4.32 -10.70 0.17
N GLU A 111 -4.85 -11.00 1.36
CA GLU A 111 -6.25 -10.80 1.71
C GLU A 111 -6.36 -9.99 3.00
N ILE A 112 -7.36 -9.10 3.06
CA ILE A 112 -7.67 -8.28 4.23
C ILE A 112 -9.18 -8.30 4.47
N ALA A 113 -9.53 -8.58 5.73
CA ALA A 113 -10.85 -8.37 6.30
C ALA A 113 -11.08 -6.86 6.55
N LEU A 114 -12.18 -6.31 6.05
CA LEU A 114 -12.51 -4.90 6.11
C LEU A 114 -13.79 -4.69 6.91
N GLY A 115 -13.67 -3.97 8.03
CA GLY A 115 -14.83 -3.45 8.74
C GLY A 115 -15.64 -2.49 7.87
N GLY A 116 -16.88 -2.25 8.28
CA GLY A 116 -17.74 -1.28 7.63
C GLY A 116 -17.12 0.13 7.70
N LEU A 117 -17.15 0.87 6.60
CA LEU A 117 -16.63 2.24 6.49
C LEU A 117 -15.12 2.39 6.78
N GLU A 118 -14.37 1.30 6.83
CA GLU A 118 -12.93 1.30 7.10
C GLU A 118 -12.09 1.34 5.82
N THR A 119 -10.84 1.74 5.99
CA THR A 119 -9.79 1.68 4.98
C THR A 119 -8.59 0.93 5.52
N HIS A 120 -8.11 -0.04 4.74
CA HIS A 120 -6.90 -0.79 5.04
C HIS A 120 -5.93 -0.70 3.87
N ALA A 121 -4.71 -1.18 4.05
CA ALA A 121 -3.70 -1.17 3.00
C ALA A 121 -2.96 -2.49 2.88
N PHE A 122 -2.60 -2.80 1.63
CA PHE A 122 -1.57 -3.77 1.31
C PHE A 122 -0.26 -3.03 1.07
N TRP A 123 0.82 -3.50 1.70
CA TRP A 123 2.19 -3.13 1.39
C TRP A 123 2.74 -4.02 0.28
N CYS A 124 3.17 -3.41 -0.82
CA CYS A 124 3.67 -4.11 -1.99
C CYS A 124 5.16 -3.82 -2.17
N ASN A 125 5.98 -4.87 -2.20
CA ASN A 125 7.38 -4.78 -2.55
C ASN A 125 7.62 -5.23 -3.98
N VAL A 126 8.56 -4.57 -4.66
CA VAL A 126 9.07 -4.98 -5.96
C VAL A 126 10.58 -5.05 -5.88
N GLN A 127 11.14 -6.22 -6.18
CA GLN A 127 12.58 -6.39 -6.32
C GLN A 127 12.97 -6.16 -7.78
N ILE A 128 13.83 -5.17 -8.02
CA ILE A 128 14.42 -4.91 -9.33
C ILE A 128 15.70 -5.73 -9.44
N PRO A 129 15.83 -6.62 -10.44
CA PRO A 129 17.08 -7.33 -10.70
C PRO A 129 18.24 -6.38 -11.02
N ARG A 130 19.48 -6.80 -10.74
CA ARG A 130 20.68 -5.99 -11.03
C ARG A 130 20.95 -5.88 -12.54
N ASP A 131 20.56 -6.90 -13.28
CA ASP A 131 20.64 -7.03 -14.73
C ASP A 131 19.37 -6.54 -15.45
N ALA A 132 18.39 -6.00 -14.72
CA ALA A 132 17.18 -5.45 -15.31
C ALA A 132 17.53 -4.46 -16.42
N ARG A 133 16.83 -4.53 -17.55
CA ARG A 133 16.97 -3.49 -18.58
C ARG A 133 16.39 -2.18 -18.03
N PRO A 134 17.04 -1.03 -18.25
CA PRO A 134 16.46 0.27 -17.92
C PRO A 134 15.19 0.59 -18.72
N GLY A 135 14.47 1.60 -18.26
CA GLY A 135 13.21 2.09 -18.82
C GLY A 135 11.98 1.72 -18.00
N VAL A 136 10.81 2.12 -18.49
CA VAL A 136 9.54 1.98 -17.77
C VAL A 136 9.05 0.53 -17.77
N ARG A 137 8.64 0.06 -16.60
CA ARG A 137 7.97 -1.22 -16.34
C ARG A 137 6.60 -0.93 -15.73
N ARG A 138 5.58 -1.70 -16.12
CA ARG A 138 4.21 -1.49 -15.64
C ARG A 138 3.75 -2.69 -14.83
N ILE A 139 3.42 -2.45 -13.58
CA ILE A 139 2.80 -3.43 -12.68
C ILE A 139 1.30 -3.15 -12.63
N VAL A 140 0.51 -4.21 -12.68
CA VAL A 140 -0.95 -4.12 -12.55
C VAL A 140 -1.36 -4.75 -11.23
N ALA A 141 -1.98 -3.95 -10.37
CA ALA A 141 -2.61 -4.40 -9.14
C ALA A 141 -4.10 -4.66 -9.40
N THR A 142 -4.58 -5.86 -9.10
CA THR A 142 -5.99 -6.24 -9.23
C THR A 142 -6.57 -6.48 -7.85
N VAL A 143 -7.61 -5.72 -7.50
CA VAL A 143 -8.36 -5.91 -6.25
C VAL A 143 -9.66 -6.64 -6.56
N SER A 144 -9.99 -7.67 -5.78
CA SER A 144 -11.23 -8.43 -5.88
C SER A 144 -11.95 -8.56 -4.54
N VAL A 145 -13.26 -8.81 -4.62
CA VAL A 145 -14.13 -9.18 -3.49
C VAL A 145 -14.88 -10.44 -3.91
N GLY A 146 -14.58 -11.56 -3.25
CA GLY A 146 -14.90 -12.88 -3.80
C GLY A 146 -14.35 -13.01 -5.23
N ASP A 147 -15.17 -13.52 -6.15
CA ASP A 147 -14.78 -13.72 -7.55
C ASP A 147 -14.85 -12.46 -8.41
N ARG A 148 -15.28 -11.32 -7.84
CA ARG A 148 -15.49 -10.09 -8.60
C ARG A 148 -14.27 -9.19 -8.50
N VAL A 149 -13.69 -8.85 -9.65
CA VAL A 149 -12.71 -7.76 -9.75
C VAL A 149 -13.40 -6.41 -9.55
N VAL A 150 -12.91 -5.63 -8.59
CA VAL A 150 -13.49 -4.33 -8.22
C VAL A 150 -12.60 -3.16 -8.65
N ALA A 151 -11.29 -3.37 -8.79
CA ALA A 151 -10.36 -2.36 -9.29
C ALA A 151 -9.17 -2.98 -10.02
N ARG A 152 -8.64 -2.23 -11.00
CA ARG A 152 -7.34 -2.48 -11.64
C ARG A 152 -6.53 -1.20 -11.64
N LEU A 153 -5.39 -1.20 -10.95
CA LEU A 153 -4.53 -0.05 -10.76
C LEU A 153 -3.22 -0.28 -11.50
N ARG A 154 -2.71 0.77 -12.17
CA ARG A 154 -1.46 0.72 -12.93
C ARG A 154 -0.38 1.49 -12.18
N ILE A 155 0.73 0.81 -11.92
CA ILE A 155 1.91 1.37 -11.26
C ILE A 155 3.04 1.37 -12.29
N ALA A 156 3.55 2.55 -12.62
CA ALA A 156 4.71 2.72 -13.48
C ALA A 156 5.98 2.73 -12.62
N VAL A 157 6.97 1.93 -12.99
CA VAL A 157 8.29 1.90 -12.36
C VAL A 157 9.33 2.25 -13.41
N THR A 158 9.98 3.40 -13.28
CA THR A 158 11.09 3.79 -14.15
C THR A 158 12.37 3.20 -13.59
N VAL A 159 12.95 2.23 -14.30
CA VAL A 159 14.22 1.62 -13.93
C VAL A 159 15.37 2.40 -14.55
N HIS A 160 16.24 2.95 -13.71
CA HIS A 160 17.41 3.73 -14.14
C HIS A 160 18.61 2.86 -14.52
N GLN A 161 19.59 3.47 -15.18
CA GLN A 161 20.87 2.82 -15.53
C GLN A 161 21.69 2.45 -14.28
N LEU A 162 21.55 3.22 -13.20
CA LEU A 162 22.26 3.02 -11.94
C LEU A 162 22.03 1.61 -11.38
N VAL A 163 23.10 0.97 -10.91
CA VAL A 163 23.04 -0.32 -10.22
C VAL A 163 23.44 -0.12 -8.77
N ILE A 164 22.55 -0.44 -7.84
CA ILE A 164 22.86 -0.43 -6.41
C ILE A 164 23.78 -1.62 -6.10
N ALA A 165 24.86 -1.35 -5.39
CA ALA A 165 25.73 -2.36 -4.81
C ALA A 165 25.15 -2.85 -3.47
N PRO A 166 25.34 -4.14 -3.12
CA PRO A 166 25.05 -4.60 -1.77
C PRO A 166 25.80 -3.75 -0.73
N ARG A 167 25.13 -3.47 0.40
CA ARG A 167 25.75 -2.76 1.52
C ARG A 167 26.95 -3.57 2.03
N ARG A 168 28.04 -2.87 2.32
CA ARG A 168 29.25 -3.40 2.98
C ARG A 168 29.57 -2.47 4.14
N ASP A 169 29.96 -3.04 5.27
CA ASP A 169 30.33 -2.29 6.48
C ASP A 169 29.30 -1.21 6.86
N PHE A 170 28.01 -1.53 6.68
CA PHE A 170 26.91 -0.64 6.98
C PHE A 170 26.40 -0.96 8.38
N PRO A 171 26.80 -0.19 9.42
CA PRO A 171 26.46 -0.50 10.79
C PRO A 171 24.95 -0.37 10.97
N VAL A 172 24.26 -1.51 11.04
CA VAL A 172 22.87 -1.58 11.47
C VAL A 172 22.89 -2.02 12.92
N VAL A 173 22.65 -1.08 13.83
CA VAL A 173 22.45 -1.41 15.24
C VAL A 173 20.94 -1.54 15.49
N GLN A 174 20.48 -2.76 15.73
CA GLN A 174 19.15 -3.05 16.27
C GLN A 174 19.36 -3.44 17.72
N TRP A 175 19.06 -2.54 18.64
CA TRP A 175 19.13 -2.76 20.08
C TRP A 175 17.81 -3.34 20.59
#